data_AF-A0A2J8IEX6-F1
#
_entry.id   AF-A0A2J8IEX6-F1
#
_cell.length_a   1.000
_cell.length_b   1.000
_cell.length_c   1.000
_cell.angle_alpha   90.00
_cell.angle_beta   90.00
_cell.angle_gamma   90.00
#
_symmetry.space_group_name_H-M   'P 1'
#
loop_
_entity.id
_entity.type
_entity.pdbx_description
1 polymer ?
#
loop_
_entity_poly.entity_id
_entity_poly.type
_entity_poly.pdbx_seq_one_letter_code
_entity_poly.pdbx_strand_id
1 'polypeptide(L)'
;MGFDANEPEQRRRLRAAIKAVDISVSELWLKYFGLSGDAGEYEVEAYLQGLLSLPPVQRDLLALAANELIDDLPRPRAPYSDDFEDADQGDAESAGREDGGGRQPEPGE
;
A
#
# COMPACT_ATOMS: atom_id res chain seq x y z
N MET A 1 26.80 -8.94 -28.51
CA MET A 1 26.16 -8.37 -27.31
C MET A 1 25.21 -7.27 -27.78
N GLY A 2 23.93 -7.57 -27.96
CA GLY A 2 22.95 -6.57 -28.36
C GLY A 2 22.44 -5.87 -27.11
N PHE A 3 22.66 -4.56 -27.00
CA PHE A 3 21.95 -3.75 -26.02
C PHE A 3 20.46 -3.92 -26.28
N ASP A 4 19.73 -4.48 -25.32
CA ASP A 4 18.29 -4.62 -25.43
C ASP A 4 17.69 -3.21 -25.37
N ALA A 5 17.11 -2.77 -26.48
CA ALA A 5 16.52 -1.43 -26.59
C ALA A 5 15.42 -1.19 -25.55
N ASN A 6 14.82 -2.26 -25.01
CA ASN A 6 13.76 -2.19 -24.03
C ASN A 6 14.26 -2.11 -22.59
N GLU A 7 15.55 -2.39 -22.33
CA GLU A 7 16.10 -2.40 -20.98
C GLU A 7 15.88 -1.07 -20.22
N PRO A 8 16.15 0.12 -20.81
CA PRO A 8 15.90 1.38 -20.12
C PRO A 8 14.42 1.60 -19.78
N GLU A 9 13.51 1.17 -20.66
CA GLU A 9 12.07 1.25 -20.47
C GLU A 9 11.61 0.32 -19.35
N GLN A 10 12.03 -0.95 -19.39
CA GLN A 10 11.72 -1.97 -18.38
C GLN A 10 12.21 -1.52 -16.99
N ARG A 11 13.46 -1.07 -16.90
CA ARG A 11 14.03 -0.51 -15.66
C ARG A 11 13.22 0.67 -15.15
N ARG A 12 12.85 1.61 -16.02
CA ARG A 12 12.08 2.80 -15.62
C ARG A 12 10.71 2.41 -15.04
N ARG A 13 10.01 1.48 -15.69
CA ARG A 13 8.71 0.98 -15.21
C ARG A 13 8.84 0.22 -13.90
N LEU A 14 9.84 -0.64 -13.77
CA LEU A 14 10.13 -1.36 -12.54
C LEU A 14 10.34 -0.40 -11.36
N ARG A 15 11.21 0.61 -11.53
CA ARG A 15 11.44 1.66 -10.51
C ARG A 15 10.16 2.41 -10.15
N ALA A 16 9.35 2.75 -11.15
CA ALA A 16 8.11 3.46 -10.91
C ALA A 16 7.13 2.61 -10.09
N ALA A 17 7.03 1.31 -10.39
CA ALA A 17 6.16 0.37 -9.69
C ALA A 17 6.56 0.23 -8.21
N ILE A 18 7.83 -0.08 -7.92
CA ILE A 18 8.30 -0.25 -6.53
C ILE A 18 8.19 1.06 -5.73
N LYS A 19 8.43 2.22 -6.36
CA LYS A 19 8.31 3.52 -5.71
C LYS A 19 6.85 3.89 -5.42
N ALA A 20 5.89 3.44 -6.23
CA ALA A 20 4.48 3.76 -6.04
C ALA A 20 3.90 3.16 -4.75
N VAL A 21 4.52 2.09 -4.25
CA VAL A 21 4.07 1.36 -3.06
C VAL A 21 5.16 1.25 -1.98
N ASP A 22 6.21 2.05 -2.09
CA ASP A 22 7.32 2.14 -1.13
C ASP A 22 8.04 0.80 -0.83
N ILE A 23 8.20 -0.05 -1.87
CA ILE A 23 9.03 -1.25 -1.78
C ILE A 23 10.50 -0.83 -1.79
N SER A 24 11.23 -1.23 -0.74
CA SER A 24 12.67 -0.99 -0.65
C SER A 24 13.47 -1.88 -1.60
N VAL A 25 14.70 -1.45 -1.93
CA VAL A 25 15.61 -2.26 -2.76
C VAL A 25 15.93 -3.60 -2.09
N SER A 26 16.09 -3.61 -0.76
CA SER A 26 16.36 -4.82 0.02
C SER A 26 15.22 -5.83 -0.04
N GLU A 27 13.96 -5.38 0.05
CA GLU A 27 12.78 -6.25 -0.08
C GLU A 27 12.65 -6.83 -1.48
N LEU A 28 12.83 -5.98 -2.50
CA LEU A 28 12.84 -6.41 -3.90
C LEU A 28 13.93 -7.46 -4.13
N TRP A 29 15.15 -7.18 -3.66
CA TRP A 29 16.29 -8.09 -3.79
C TRP A 29 16.05 -9.41 -3.07
N LEU A 30 15.52 -9.40 -1.84
CA LEU A 30 15.26 -10.62 -1.08
C LEU A 30 14.25 -11.53 -1.80
N LYS A 31 13.17 -10.95 -2.33
CA LYS A 31 12.17 -11.68 -3.11
C LYS A 31 12.78 -12.23 -4.41
N TYR A 32 13.51 -11.40 -5.15
CA TYR A 32 14.23 -11.78 -6.37
C TYR A 32 15.25 -12.91 -6.14
N PHE A 33 16.01 -12.85 -5.04
CA PHE A 33 16.95 -13.90 -4.64
C PHE A 33 16.22 -15.22 -4.37
N GLY A 34 15.06 -15.18 -3.71
CA GLY A 34 14.19 -16.34 -3.53
C GLY A 34 13.69 -16.95 -4.85
N LEU A 35 13.64 -16.18 -5.93
CA LEU A 35 13.28 -16.63 -7.28
C LEU A 35 14.50 -17.11 -8.10
N SER A 36 15.61 -17.46 -7.43
CA SER A 36 16.89 -17.83 -8.07
C SER A 36 17.56 -16.69 -8.84
N GLY A 37 17.40 -15.45 -8.35
CA GLY A 37 18.14 -14.30 -8.85
C GLY A 37 19.64 -14.39 -8.56
N ASP A 38 20.47 -14.17 -9.57
CA ASP A 38 21.93 -14.31 -9.48
C ASP A 38 22.66 -13.02 -9.04
N ALA A 39 21.99 -11.86 -9.12
CA ALA A 39 22.59 -10.56 -8.80
C ALA A 39 22.52 -10.25 -7.29
N GLY A 40 23.58 -9.65 -6.77
CA GLY A 40 23.62 -9.12 -5.40
C GLY A 40 22.75 -7.86 -5.23
N GLU A 41 22.46 -7.49 -3.99
CA GLU A 41 21.66 -6.30 -3.65
C GLU A 41 22.22 -5.02 -4.29
N TYR A 42 23.54 -4.82 -4.21
CA TYR A 42 24.22 -3.68 -4.84
C TYR A 42 24.16 -3.70 -6.38
N GLU A 43 24.15 -4.87 -7.00
CA GLU A 43 24.00 -5.00 -8.45
C GLU A 43 22.57 -4.69 -8.88
N VAL A 44 21.58 -5.12 -8.10
CA VAL A 44 20.18 -4.73 -8.28
C VAL A 44 20.03 -3.22 -8.13
N GLU A 45 20.62 -2.62 -7.10
CA GLU A 45 20.62 -1.16 -6.92
C GLU A 45 21.27 -0.46 -8.13
N ALA A 46 22.47 -0.88 -8.53
CA ALA A 46 23.17 -0.32 -9.68
C ALA A 46 22.37 -0.47 -10.97
N TYR A 47 21.71 -1.62 -11.16
CA TYR A 47 20.79 -1.83 -12.28
C TYR A 47 19.66 -0.81 -12.22
N LEU A 48 18.96 -0.68 -11.09
CA LEU A 48 17.90 0.31 -10.93
C LEU A 48 18.43 1.73 -11.21
N GLN A 49 19.61 2.12 -10.73
CA GLN A 49 20.16 3.46 -11.02
C GLN A 49 20.62 3.64 -12.49
N GLY A 50 20.59 2.57 -13.28
CA GLY A 50 21.05 2.58 -14.67
C GLY A 50 22.57 2.59 -14.83
N LEU A 51 23.28 2.23 -13.77
CA LEU A 51 24.75 2.13 -13.72
C LEU A 51 25.24 0.75 -14.19
N LEU A 52 24.37 -0.25 -14.18
CA LEU A 52 24.64 -1.62 -14.59
C LEU A 52 23.53 -2.12 -15.53
N SER A 53 23.90 -3.00 -16.47
CA SER A 53 22.95 -3.77 -17.27
C SER A 53 22.89 -5.21 -16.76
N LEU A 54 21.68 -5.76 -16.66
CA LEU A 54 21.45 -7.15 -16.29
C LEU A 54 21.02 -7.97 -17.52
N PRO A 55 21.23 -9.30 -17.53
CA PRO A 55 20.65 -10.17 -18.54
C PRO A 55 19.11 -10.10 -18.55
N PRO A 56 18.43 -10.31 -19.70
CA PRO A 56 16.97 -10.24 -19.78
C PRO A 56 16.24 -11.08 -18.73
N VAL A 57 16.70 -12.32 -18.52
CA VAL A 57 16.14 -13.24 -17.51
C VAL A 57 16.19 -12.63 -16.11
N GLN A 58 17.29 -11.97 -15.74
CA GLN A 58 17.43 -11.35 -14.42
C GLN A 58 16.52 -10.12 -14.27
N ARG A 59 16.30 -9.38 -15.36
CA ARG A 59 15.35 -8.24 -15.39
C ARG A 59 13.90 -8.70 -15.23
N ASP A 60 13.56 -9.82 -15.87
CA ASP A 60 12.23 -10.42 -15.78
C ASP A 60 11.96 -10.99 -14.39
N LEU A 61 12.98 -11.59 -13.74
CA LEU A 61 12.88 -12.03 -12.34
C LEU A 61 12.67 -10.84 -11.38
N LEU A 62 13.36 -9.71 -11.60
CA LEU A 62 13.11 -8.50 -10.81
C LEU A 62 11.69 -7.96 -11.01
N ALA A 63 11.16 -8.02 -12.24
CA ALA A 63 9.78 -7.64 -12.52
C ALA A 63 8.78 -8.58 -11.85
N LEU A 64 9.03 -9.89 -11.88
CA LEU A 64 8.21 -10.90 -11.19
C LEU A 64 8.22 -10.66 -9.68
N ALA A 65 9.39 -10.48 -9.07
CA ALA A 65 9.54 -10.18 -7.65
C ALA A 65 8.75 -8.93 -7.24
N ALA A 66 8.86 -7.84 -8.01
CA ALA A 66 8.12 -6.61 -7.75
C ALA A 66 6.61 -6.82 -7.85
N ASN A 67 6.13 -7.54 -8.86
CA ASN A 67 4.71 -7.80 -9.03
C ASN A 67 4.15 -8.63 -7.88
N GLU A 68 4.84 -9.68 -7.44
CA GLU A 68 4.39 -10.47 -6.29
C GLU A 68 4.34 -9.64 -5.01
N LEU A 69 5.34 -8.79 -4.76
CA LEU A 69 5.32 -7.89 -3.60
C LEU A 69 4.17 -6.88 -3.66
N ILE A 70 3.84 -6.38 -4.86
CA ILE A 70 2.70 -5.46 -5.06
C ILE A 70 1.36 -6.20 -4.85
N ASP A 71 1.25 -7.43 -5.32
CA ASP A 71 0.04 -8.24 -5.21
C ASP A 71 -0.27 -8.64 -3.76
N ASP A 72 0.77 -8.77 -2.92
CA ASP A 72 0.65 -9.04 -1.50
C ASP A 72 0.13 -7.82 -0.68
N LEU A 73 0.08 -6.62 -1.28
CA LEU A 73 -0.43 -5.43 -0.60
C LEU A 73 -1.96 -5.43 -0.48
N PRO A 74 -2.50 -4.98 0.65
CA PRO A 74 -3.94 -4.90 0.84
C PRO A 74 -4.55 -3.92 -0.15
N ARG A 75 -5.47 -4.41 -0.99
CA ARG A 75 -6.21 -3.59 -1.95
C ARG A 75 -7.43 -2.96 -1.25
N PRO A 76 -7.56 -1.62 -1.19
CA PRO A 76 -8.75 -1.00 -0.63
C PRO A 76 -9.98 -1.43 -1.43
N ARG A 77 -11.05 -1.81 -0.72
CA ARG A 77 -12.35 -2.11 -1.36
C ARG A 77 -13.12 -0.82 -1.57
N ALA A 78 -13.74 -0.67 -2.73
CA ALA A 78 -14.67 0.41 -2.96
C ALA A 78 -15.92 0.18 -2.08
N PRO A 79 -16.41 1.21 -1.37
CA PRO A 79 -17.64 1.09 -0.60
C PRO A 79 -18.84 0.89 -1.55
N TYR A 80 -19.81 0.09 -1.12
CA TYR A 80 -21.13 0.00 -1.74
C TYR A 80 -21.99 1.20 -1.34
N SER A 81 -23.01 1.51 -2.12
CA SER A 81 -23.97 2.57 -1.78
C SER A 81 -24.61 2.36 -0.41
N ASP A 82 -24.86 1.11 -0.03
CA ASP A 82 -25.47 0.73 1.24
C ASP A 82 -24.54 0.98 2.45
N ASP A 83 -23.21 0.99 2.25
CA ASP A 83 -22.23 1.27 3.33
C ASP A 83 -22.34 2.71 3.86
N PHE A 84 -23.09 3.58 3.19
CA PHE A 84 -23.32 4.98 3.60
C PHE A 84 -24.64 5.19 4.38
N GLU A 85 -25.56 4.22 4.39
CA GLU A 85 -26.91 4.39 4.97
C GLU A 85 -26.95 4.09 6.49
N ASP A 86 -26.02 3.28 7.00
CA ASP A 86 -25.91 2.94 8.42
C ASP A 86 -25.25 4.05 9.28
N ALA A 87 -24.60 5.04 8.65
CA ALA A 87 -23.85 6.08 9.36
C ALA A 87 -24.72 7.25 9.89
N ASP A 88 -25.96 7.40 9.41
CA ASP A 88 -26.82 8.57 9.73
C ASP A 88 -27.74 8.37 10.95
N GLN A 89 -27.88 7.13 11.45
CA GLN A 89 -28.91 6.79 12.45
C GLN A 89 -28.42 6.76 13.92
N GLY A 90 -27.15 7.14 14.19
CA GLY A 90 -26.51 6.93 15.51
C GLY A 90 -26.57 8.08 16.53
N ASP A 91 -26.86 9.32 16.13
CA ASP A 91 -26.59 10.50 16.99
C ASP A 91 -27.84 11.28 17.46
N ALA A 92 -29.06 10.76 17.24
CA ALA A 92 -30.29 11.52 17.49
C ALA A 92 -31.19 10.99 18.62
N GLU A 93 -30.71 10.16 19.54
CA GLU A 93 -31.55 9.68 20.65
C GLU A 93 -30.86 9.73 22.02
N SER A 94 -30.65 10.94 22.55
CA SER A 94 -30.61 11.23 24.01
C SER A 94 -30.58 12.74 24.30
N ALA A 95 -31.53 13.50 23.77
CA ALA A 95 -31.73 14.89 24.18
C ALA A 95 -33.22 15.25 24.19
N GLY A 96 -33.94 14.80 25.22
CA GLY A 96 -35.33 15.23 25.40
C GLY A 96 -36.14 14.44 26.40
N ARG A 97 -35.92 14.67 27.70
CA ARG A 97 -37.04 14.63 28.65
C ARG A 97 -36.89 15.69 29.74
N GLU A 98 -37.21 16.90 29.28
CA GLU A 98 -38.05 17.93 29.93
C GLU A 98 -38.05 18.01 31.46
N ASP A 99 -37.43 19.12 31.89
CA ASP A 99 -37.71 19.95 33.06
C ASP A 99 -39.21 20.18 33.31
N GLY A 100 -39.63 20.19 34.59
CA GLY A 100 -40.91 20.80 34.95
C GLY A 100 -41.56 20.39 36.27
N GLY A 101 -41.25 21.11 37.34
CA GLY A 101 -42.31 21.64 38.22
C GLY A 101 -42.40 21.08 39.64
N GLY A 102 -42.31 21.98 40.64
CA GLY A 102 -42.93 21.77 41.96
C GLY A 102 -42.17 22.32 43.16
N ARG A 103 -42.14 23.65 43.31
CA ARG A 103 -41.79 24.31 44.58
C ARG A 103 -42.86 24.03 45.63
N GLN A 104 -42.48 23.63 46.85
CA GLN A 104 -43.04 24.21 48.08
C GLN A 104 -42.12 24.01 49.31
N PRO A 105 -42.09 24.96 50.26
CA PRO A 105 -41.13 24.99 51.37
C PRO A 105 -41.73 24.58 52.76
N GLU A 106 -40.84 24.06 53.64
CA GLU A 106 -40.86 24.06 55.14
C GLU A 106 -41.86 23.08 55.84
N PRO A 107 -41.82 22.80 57.18
CA PRO A 107 -40.96 23.30 58.29
C PRO A 107 -40.49 22.25 59.36
N GLY A 108 -39.62 22.66 60.32
CA GLY A 108 -39.46 22.18 61.74
C GLY A 108 -39.06 20.71 61.99
N GLU A 109 -38.30 20.29 63.01
CA GLU A 109 -37.84 20.80 64.32
C GLU A 109 -36.42 20.28 64.62
#